data_AF-A0AAW1MDH5-F1
#
_entry.id   AF-A0AAW1MDH5-F1
#
_cell.length_a   1.000
_cell.length_b   1.000
_cell.length_c   1.000
_cell.angle_alpha   90.00
_cell.angle_beta   90.00
_cell.angle_gamma   90.00
#
_symmetry.space_group_name_H-M   'P 1'
#
loop_
_entity.id
_entity.type
_entity.pdbx_description
1 polymer ?
#
loop_
_entity_poly.entity_id
_entity_poly.type
_entity_poly.pdbx_seq_one_letter_code
_entity_poly.pdbx_strand_id
1 'polypeptide(L)'
;MVTLDVSNSRLCIYYRGGLTLHEALEIAYADDVDAIYIESPDAGVLTDQDSGDEDGGGTIDNLPGAQLRANAEVVLRGSDRDEILVSAQNVTDIKWISGDLAHTHNNFISPNYEMYKNLSCVEIFELFFDEDIMKFLVEQSSRYALFTNCQDPKISIEEMQCFLAILIISGYNELLGKRYYWDSESDMRNNIIYNSMRRDRFVQIWRFLHCAYEILLTKYGKCDLLWIKSKQNSCIIFNLKRIYATTKVW
;
A
#
# COMPACT_ATOMS: atom_id res chain seq x y z
N MET A 1 -46.70 28.44 19.62
CA MET A 1 -45.98 29.17 20.68
C MET A 1 -45.18 28.17 21.51
N VAL A 2 -43.92 27.96 21.15
CA VAL A 2 -42.80 27.71 22.08
C VAL A 2 -41.58 28.32 21.40
N THR A 3 -41.09 29.39 22.00
CA THR A 3 -39.78 29.98 21.76
C THR A 3 -38.72 29.11 22.45
N LEU A 4 -37.66 28.76 21.73
CA LEU A 4 -36.36 28.46 22.33
C LEU A 4 -35.33 29.32 21.61
N ASP A 5 -34.96 30.39 22.29
CA ASP A 5 -33.78 31.18 21.99
C ASP A 5 -32.57 30.42 22.56
N VAL A 6 -31.66 30.02 21.68
CA VAL A 6 -30.30 29.63 22.05
C VAL A 6 -29.39 30.28 21.02
N SER A 7 -28.76 31.38 21.46
CA SER A 7 -27.52 31.92 20.95
C SER A 7 -26.63 30.85 20.31
N ASN A 8 -26.57 30.81 18.99
CA ASN A 8 -25.58 29.98 18.32
C ASN A 8 -25.17 30.71 17.04
N SER A 9 -24.05 31.41 17.13
CA SER A 9 -23.27 31.91 16.00
C SER A 9 -23.15 30.78 14.97
N ARG A 10 -23.96 30.87 13.91
CA ARG A 10 -23.95 29.89 12.81
C ARG A 10 -22.57 29.97 12.18
N LEU A 11 -21.77 28.91 12.36
CA LEU A 11 -20.56 28.72 11.57
C LEU A 11 -21.03 28.49 10.13
N CYS A 12 -20.85 29.46 9.25
CA CYS A 12 -21.09 29.27 7.82
C CYS A 12 -19.78 28.79 7.20
N ILE A 13 -19.84 27.61 6.57
CA ILE A 13 -18.71 26.99 5.91
C ILE A 13 -18.88 27.20 4.40
N TYR A 14 -17.87 27.76 3.74
CA TYR A 14 -17.87 28.01 2.30
C TYR A 14 -16.80 27.18 1.61
N TYR A 15 -17.17 26.58 0.47
CA TYR A 15 -16.26 25.79 -0.37
C TYR A 15 -15.79 26.63 -1.56
N ARG A 16 -14.47 26.70 -1.74
CA ARG A 16 -13.85 27.29 -2.94
C ARG A 16 -13.09 26.19 -3.69
N GLY A 17 -13.66 25.72 -4.79
CA GLY A 17 -13.07 24.70 -5.66
C GLY A 17 -12.28 25.28 -6.84
N GLY A 18 -11.55 24.41 -7.54
CA GLY A 18 -10.79 24.79 -8.75
C GLY A 18 -9.48 25.53 -8.48
N LEU A 19 -8.95 25.44 -7.26
CA LEU A 19 -7.66 25.98 -6.87
C LEU A 19 -6.60 24.88 -6.94
N THR A 20 -5.34 25.27 -7.15
CA THR A 20 -4.20 24.40 -6.85
C THR A 20 -3.87 24.43 -5.36
N LEU A 21 -3.22 23.39 -4.83
CA LEU A 21 -2.77 23.38 -3.43
C LEU A 21 -1.90 24.59 -3.08
N HIS A 22 -1.06 25.05 -4.00
CA HIS A 22 -0.25 26.25 -3.79
C HIS A 22 -1.12 27.48 -3.50
N GLU A 23 -2.15 27.72 -4.30
CA GLU A 23 -3.09 28.84 -4.12
C GLU A 23 -3.94 28.66 -2.85
N ALA A 24 -4.32 27.42 -2.52
CA ALA A 24 -5.03 27.10 -1.29
C ALA A 24 -4.21 27.41 -0.03
N LEU A 25 -2.90 27.14 -0.06
CA LEU A 25 -2.00 27.48 1.03
C LEU A 25 -1.81 28.99 1.16
N GLU A 26 -1.69 29.72 0.05
CA GLU A 26 -1.64 31.20 0.08
C GLU A 26 -2.90 31.79 0.74
N ILE A 27 -4.07 31.22 0.47
CA ILE A 27 -5.32 31.61 1.14
C ILE A 27 -5.27 31.28 2.63
N ALA A 28 -4.76 30.11 3.02
CA ALA A 28 -4.63 29.74 4.43
C ALA A 28 -3.65 30.59 5.22
N TYR A 29 -2.68 31.23 4.56
CA TYR A 29 -1.81 32.23 5.20
C TYR A 29 -2.49 33.61 5.35
N ALA A 30 -3.52 33.91 4.56
CA ALA A 30 -4.18 35.20 4.53
C ALA A 30 -5.51 35.24 5.32
N ASP A 31 -6.28 34.16 5.29
CA ASP A 31 -7.65 34.06 5.82
C ASP A 31 -7.80 32.94 6.87
N ASP A 32 -8.89 32.97 7.65
CA ASP A 32 -9.23 31.91 8.63
C ASP A 32 -9.86 30.69 7.91
N VAL A 33 -9.04 29.68 7.67
CA VAL A 33 -9.39 28.42 6.98
C VAL A 33 -9.66 27.32 8.01
N ASP A 34 -10.78 26.61 7.85
CA ASP A 34 -11.14 25.47 8.71
C ASP A 34 -10.49 24.16 8.22
N ALA A 35 -10.47 23.93 6.91
CA ALA A 35 -9.86 22.76 6.30
C ALA A 35 -9.43 22.99 4.83
N ILE A 36 -8.48 22.18 4.37
CA ILE A 36 -8.08 22.08 2.96
C ILE A 36 -8.18 20.62 2.55
N TYR A 37 -8.94 20.34 1.50
CA TYR A 37 -8.99 19.02 0.86
C TYR A 37 -8.11 19.04 -0.39
N ILE A 38 -7.34 17.98 -0.60
CA ILE A 38 -6.36 17.90 -1.68
C ILE A 38 -6.65 16.64 -2.49
N GLU A 39 -6.79 16.77 -3.81
CA GLU A 39 -6.90 15.65 -4.73
C GLU A 39 -5.54 14.97 -4.90
N SER A 40 -5.54 13.66 -5.15
CA SER A 40 -4.29 12.98 -5.50
C SER A 40 -3.75 13.56 -6.81
N PRO A 41 -2.45 13.92 -6.90
CA PRO A 41 -1.88 14.43 -8.15
C PRO A 41 -1.96 13.37 -9.25
N ASP A 42 -2.10 13.83 -10.51
CA ASP A 42 -2.08 12.95 -11.67
C ASP A 42 -0.85 12.05 -11.67
N ALA A 43 -1.04 10.77 -12.02
CA ALA A 43 0.03 9.78 -12.12
C ALA A 43 0.94 10.08 -13.32
N GLY A 44 1.79 11.09 -13.20
CA GLY A 44 2.55 11.64 -14.32
C GLY A 44 3.90 12.19 -13.92
N VAL A 45 4.85 11.31 -13.60
CA VAL A 45 6.25 11.22 -14.11
C VAL A 45 6.91 10.07 -13.33
N LEU A 46 7.69 9.24 -14.04
CA LEU A 46 8.59 8.24 -13.45
C LEU A 46 9.70 8.94 -12.65
N THR A 47 9.40 9.38 -11.42
CA THR A 47 10.45 9.79 -10.49
C THR A 47 10.57 8.70 -9.43
N ASP A 48 11.53 7.82 -9.65
CA ASP A 48 12.12 6.90 -8.67
C ASP A 48 12.95 7.65 -7.61
N GLN A 49 12.82 8.98 -7.55
CA GLN A 49 13.50 9.81 -6.61
C GLN A 49 12.97 9.47 -5.21
N ASP A 50 13.85 8.82 -4.46
CA ASP A 50 13.68 8.36 -3.09
C ASP A 50 13.02 9.45 -2.23
N SER A 51 12.01 9.07 -1.44
CA SER A 51 11.24 10.00 -0.62
C SER A 51 12.02 10.41 0.63
N GLY A 52 13.16 11.07 0.45
CA GLY A 52 13.98 11.65 1.52
C GLY A 52 14.57 10.65 2.51
N ASP A 53 15.58 11.08 3.24
CA ASP A 53 15.96 10.41 4.48
C ASP A 53 14.86 10.60 5.52
N GLU A 54 14.48 9.52 6.21
CA GLU A 54 13.41 9.52 7.21
C GLU A 54 13.69 10.47 8.41
N ASP A 55 14.92 10.97 8.51
CA ASP A 55 15.35 11.91 9.56
C ASP A 55 15.12 13.40 9.20
N GLY A 56 14.77 13.73 7.95
CA GLY A 56 14.60 15.13 7.49
C GLY A 56 13.38 15.42 6.59
N GLY A 57 12.62 14.40 6.19
CA GLY A 57 11.43 14.52 5.35
C GLY A 57 10.12 14.76 6.12
N GLY A 58 9.13 15.37 5.46
CA GLY A 58 7.75 15.45 5.98
C GLY A 58 7.34 16.77 6.66
N THR A 59 8.19 17.79 6.65
CA THR A 59 7.78 19.16 7.03
C THR A 59 6.81 19.72 5.96
N ILE A 60 5.80 20.49 6.38
CA ILE A 60 4.77 21.06 5.49
C ILE A 60 5.36 21.93 4.35
N ASP A 61 6.56 22.45 4.57
CA ASP A 61 7.30 23.27 3.60
C ASP A 61 7.99 22.45 2.49
N ASN A 62 8.06 21.12 2.63
CA ASN A 62 8.75 20.21 1.71
C ASN A 62 7.78 19.38 0.86
N LEU A 63 6.66 19.98 0.41
CA LEU A 63 5.73 19.32 -0.49
C LEU A 63 6.30 19.20 -1.91
N PRO A 64 6.16 18.04 -2.59
CA PRO A 64 6.64 17.89 -3.95
C PRO A 64 5.83 18.79 -4.89
N GLY A 65 6.48 19.33 -5.93
CA GLY A 65 5.83 20.25 -6.87
C GLY A 65 4.61 19.65 -7.58
N ALA A 66 4.53 18.33 -7.72
CA ALA A 66 3.33 17.65 -8.23
C ALA A 66 2.13 17.81 -7.27
N GLN A 67 2.36 17.70 -5.95
CA GLN A 67 1.32 17.88 -4.95
C GLN A 67 0.90 19.36 -4.82
N LEU A 68 1.84 20.31 -4.98
CA LEU A 68 1.51 21.74 -5.02
C LEU A 68 0.62 22.13 -6.19
N ARG A 69 0.70 21.39 -7.31
CA ARG A 69 -0.15 21.58 -8.50
C ARG A 69 -1.43 20.75 -8.48
N ALA A 70 -1.61 19.88 -7.50
CA ALA A 70 -2.83 19.10 -7.37
C ALA A 70 -4.01 20.03 -7.09
N ASN A 71 -5.19 19.66 -7.57
CA ASN A 71 -6.41 20.38 -7.24
C ASN A 71 -6.65 20.31 -5.73
N ALA A 72 -7.10 21.42 -5.17
CA ALA A 72 -7.45 21.56 -3.77
C ALA A 72 -8.76 22.35 -3.63
N GLU A 73 -9.50 22.00 -2.59
CA GLU A 73 -10.71 22.70 -2.16
C GLU A 73 -10.47 23.27 -0.77
N VAL A 74 -10.76 24.57 -0.60
CA VAL A 74 -10.59 25.26 0.67
C VAL A 74 -11.94 25.46 1.34
N VAL A 75 -11.96 25.18 2.65
CA VAL A 75 -13.10 25.36 3.54
C VAL A 75 -12.86 26.62 4.35
N LEU A 76 -13.52 27.72 3.98
CA LEU A 76 -13.41 29.00 4.68
C LEU A 76 -14.42 29.08 5.81
N ARG A 77 -13.98 29.65 6.94
CA ARG A 77 -14.83 29.95 8.08
C ARG A 77 -15.44 31.34 7.90
N GLY A 78 -16.63 31.41 7.30
CA GLY A 78 -17.23 32.71 6.97
C GLY A 78 -18.26 33.19 7.99
N SER A 79 -18.16 34.47 8.33
CA SER A 79 -19.29 35.34 8.67
C SER A 79 -19.68 36.07 7.38
N ASP A 80 -20.82 35.69 6.81
CA ASP A 80 -21.55 36.38 5.74
C ASP A 80 -20.73 36.87 4.52
N ARG A 81 -20.69 36.07 3.44
CA ARG A 81 -21.10 36.51 2.08
C ARG A 81 -20.96 35.41 1.01
N ASP A 82 -21.98 35.43 0.15
CA ASP A 82 -22.15 34.84 -1.18
C ASP A 82 -22.34 33.31 -1.31
N GLU A 83 -23.61 32.95 -1.53
CA GLU A 83 -24.13 31.59 -1.73
C GLU A 83 -23.72 31.03 -3.10
N ILE A 84 -22.98 29.91 -3.11
CA ILE A 84 -22.94 28.99 -4.26
C ILE A 84 -23.58 27.68 -3.81
N LEU A 85 -24.87 27.51 -4.12
CA LEU A 85 -25.62 26.28 -3.93
C LEU A 85 -25.26 25.30 -5.06
N VAL A 86 -24.38 24.34 -4.79
CA VAL A 86 -24.22 23.16 -5.65
C VAL A 86 -25.40 22.23 -5.38
N SER A 87 -26.30 22.10 -6.36
CA SER A 87 -27.45 21.20 -6.26
C SER A 87 -26.97 19.74 -6.31
N ALA A 88 -26.87 19.10 -5.15
CA ALA A 88 -26.73 17.65 -5.07
C ALA A 88 -27.94 17.00 -5.76
N GLN A 89 -27.68 16.19 -6.79
CA GLN A 89 -28.72 15.45 -7.49
C GLN A 89 -29.45 14.54 -6.50
N ASN A 90 -30.77 14.65 -6.48
CA ASN A 90 -31.68 13.96 -5.56
C ASN A 90 -31.46 12.45 -5.58
N VAL A 91 -30.72 11.93 -4.59
CA VAL A 91 -30.79 10.51 -4.23
C VAL A 91 -32.21 10.28 -3.73
N THR A 92 -33.00 9.56 -4.54
CA THR A 92 -34.39 9.23 -4.23
C THR A 92 -34.52 8.66 -2.82
N ASP A 93 -35.44 9.22 -2.04
CA ASP A 93 -35.78 8.91 -0.64
C ASP A 93 -35.28 7.55 -0.14
N ILE A 94 -34.10 7.55 0.49
CA ILE A 94 -33.58 6.40 1.23
C ILE A 94 -34.49 6.18 2.43
N LYS A 95 -35.33 5.14 2.38
CA LYS A 95 -36.09 4.68 3.55
C LYS A 95 -35.20 3.80 4.41
N TRP A 96 -34.73 4.37 5.52
CA TRP A 96 -34.09 3.61 6.59
C TRP A 96 -35.09 2.60 7.16
N ILE A 97 -34.71 1.32 7.15
CA ILE A 97 -35.48 0.24 7.76
C ILE A 97 -34.75 -0.12 9.06
N SER A 98 -35.49 -0.13 10.17
CA SER A 98 -34.97 -0.59 11.46
C SER A 98 -35.02 -2.12 11.51
N GLY A 99 -33.88 -2.75 11.76
CA GLY A 99 -33.75 -4.20 11.92
C GLY A 99 -32.42 -4.70 11.38
N ASP A 100 -32.07 -5.93 11.76
CA ASP A 100 -30.90 -6.59 11.18
C ASP A 100 -31.21 -6.98 9.73
N LEU A 101 -30.20 -6.86 8.86
CA LEU A 101 -30.29 -7.39 7.51
C LEU A 101 -30.53 -8.90 7.62
N ALA A 102 -31.66 -9.38 7.10
CA ALA A 102 -31.91 -10.81 7.03
C ALA A 102 -30.76 -11.45 6.24
N HIS A 103 -30.02 -12.37 6.89
CA HIS A 103 -28.93 -13.08 6.23
C HIS A 103 -29.49 -13.94 5.10
N THR A 104 -29.49 -13.42 3.87
CA THR A 104 -29.77 -14.18 2.64
C THR A 104 -28.50 -14.81 2.07
N HIS A 105 -27.43 -14.92 2.87
CA HIS A 105 -26.23 -15.61 2.43
C HIS A 105 -26.44 -17.11 2.54
N ASN A 106 -26.28 -17.81 1.41
CA ASN A 106 -26.08 -19.25 1.41
C ASN A 106 -24.96 -19.60 2.41
N ASN A 107 -25.16 -20.61 3.25
CA ASN A 107 -24.08 -21.14 4.08
C ASN A 107 -22.88 -21.45 3.19
N PHE A 108 -21.69 -20.95 3.57
CA PHE A 108 -20.47 -21.31 2.87
C PHE A 108 -20.33 -22.84 2.87
N ILE A 109 -20.11 -23.42 1.69
CA ILE A 109 -19.86 -24.85 1.58
C ILE A 109 -18.59 -25.14 2.38
N SER A 110 -18.65 -26.12 3.29
CA SER A 110 -17.48 -26.56 4.04
C SER A 110 -16.39 -27.02 3.06
N PRO A 111 -15.17 -26.46 3.11
CA PRO A 111 -14.11 -26.85 2.20
C PRO A 111 -13.71 -28.31 2.42
N ASN A 112 -13.53 -29.06 1.34
CA ASN A 112 -13.03 -30.43 1.38
C ASN A 112 -11.49 -30.44 1.38
N TYR A 113 -10.89 -30.88 2.48
CA TYR A 113 -9.44 -30.95 2.66
C TYR A 113 -8.91 -32.40 2.77
N GLU A 114 -9.71 -33.41 2.41
CA GLU A 114 -9.35 -34.83 2.55
C GLU A 114 -8.04 -35.17 1.81
N MET A 115 -7.83 -34.56 0.64
CA MET A 115 -6.64 -34.74 -0.19
C MET A 115 -5.35 -34.26 0.48
N TYR A 116 -5.43 -33.35 1.45
CA TYR A 116 -4.27 -32.72 2.10
C TYR A 116 -3.97 -33.28 3.49
N LYS A 117 -4.79 -34.19 4.02
CA LYS A 117 -4.66 -34.70 5.41
C LYS A 117 -3.32 -35.37 5.71
N ASN A 118 -2.71 -35.99 4.71
CA ASN A 118 -1.46 -36.74 4.85
C ASN A 118 -0.22 -35.96 4.39
N LEU A 119 -0.40 -34.71 3.94
CA LEU A 119 0.71 -33.87 3.51
C LEU A 119 1.30 -33.12 4.72
N SER A 120 2.62 -33.01 4.73
CA SER A 120 3.34 -32.14 5.63
C SER A 120 3.08 -30.67 5.29
N CYS A 121 3.37 -29.78 6.25
CA CYS A 121 3.24 -28.33 6.04
C CYS A 121 4.11 -27.83 4.87
N VAL A 122 5.25 -28.48 4.63
CA VAL A 122 6.16 -28.14 3.52
C VAL A 122 5.55 -28.56 2.19
N GLU A 123 5.02 -29.78 2.09
CA GLU A 123 4.36 -30.25 0.87
C GLU A 123 3.14 -29.39 0.53
N ILE A 124 2.36 -28.97 1.54
CA ILE A 124 1.24 -28.04 1.33
C ILE A 124 1.74 -26.69 0.83
N PHE A 125 2.85 -26.17 1.36
CA PHE A 125 3.45 -24.93 0.90
C PHE A 125 3.92 -25.02 -0.55
N GLU A 126 4.57 -26.13 -0.93
CA GLU A 126 5.07 -26.39 -2.28
C GLU A 126 3.94 -26.49 -3.34
N LEU A 127 2.70 -26.79 -2.94
CA LEU A 127 1.55 -26.69 -3.84
C LEU A 127 1.30 -25.25 -4.34
N PHE A 128 1.63 -24.25 -3.53
CA PHE A 128 1.48 -22.83 -3.87
C PHE A 128 2.76 -22.23 -4.45
N PHE A 129 3.91 -22.70 -3.97
CA PHE A 129 5.24 -22.20 -4.28
C PHE A 129 6.09 -23.30 -4.92
N ASP A 130 5.62 -23.77 -6.07
CA ASP A 130 6.29 -24.81 -6.82
C ASP A 130 7.59 -24.29 -7.48
N GLU A 131 8.34 -25.22 -8.07
CA GLU A 131 9.62 -24.93 -8.72
C GLU A 131 9.46 -23.90 -9.86
N ASP A 132 8.32 -23.89 -10.55
CA ASP A 132 8.05 -22.97 -11.65
C ASP A 132 7.87 -21.54 -11.14
N ILE A 133 7.16 -21.35 -10.03
CA ILE A 133 7.07 -20.04 -9.36
C ILE A 133 8.45 -19.58 -8.88
N MET A 134 9.27 -20.48 -8.32
CA MET A 134 10.62 -20.12 -7.88
C MET A 134 11.50 -19.68 -9.04
N LYS A 135 11.50 -20.44 -10.15
CA LYS A 135 12.21 -20.08 -11.39
C LYS A 135 11.73 -18.74 -11.93
N PHE A 136 10.43 -18.53 -11.95
CA PHE A 136 9.84 -17.27 -12.39
C PHE A 136 10.33 -16.09 -11.54
N LEU A 137 10.32 -16.21 -10.21
CA LEU A 137 10.80 -15.15 -9.31
C LEU A 137 12.29 -14.85 -9.52
N VAL A 138 13.12 -15.87 -9.68
CA VAL A 138 14.55 -15.71 -9.97
C VAL A 138 14.74 -14.98 -11.29
N GLU A 139 14.06 -15.43 -12.35
CA GLU A 139 14.18 -14.84 -13.69
C GLU A 139 13.76 -13.37 -13.72
N GLN A 140 12.60 -13.04 -13.13
CA GLN A 140 12.13 -11.66 -13.10
C GLN A 140 13.03 -10.76 -12.25
N SER A 141 13.59 -11.28 -11.16
CA SER A 141 14.53 -10.53 -10.31
C SER A 141 15.85 -10.23 -11.04
N SER A 142 16.40 -11.19 -11.78
CA SER A 142 17.59 -10.97 -12.61
C SER A 142 17.32 -10.00 -13.76
N ARG A 143 16.16 -10.07 -14.42
CA ARG A 143 15.75 -9.10 -15.44
C ARG A 143 15.64 -7.68 -14.87
N TYR A 144 15.07 -7.54 -13.66
CA TYR A 144 14.98 -6.25 -12.99
C TYR A 144 16.35 -5.66 -12.62
N ALA A 145 17.32 -6.51 -12.23
CA ALA A 145 18.70 -6.07 -12.01
C ALA A 145 19.31 -5.50 -13.29
N LEU A 146 19.13 -6.17 -14.44
CA LEU A 146 19.59 -5.67 -15.74
C LEU A 146 18.90 -4.35 -16.13
N PHE A 147 17.58 -4.25 -15.90
CA PHE A 147 16.81 -3.02 -16.16
C PHE A 147 17.31 -1.82 -15.34
N THR A 148 17.70 -2.07 -14.09
CA THR A 148 18.30 -1.04 -13.21
C THR A 148 19.79 -0.82 -13.45
N ASN A 149 20.32 -1.32 -14.58
CA ASN A 149 21.72 -1.23 -14.98
C ASN A 149 22.69 -1.77 -13.91
N CYS A 150 22.26 -2.81 -13.19
CA CYS A 150 23.05 -3.51 -12.18
C CYS A 150 23.54 -4.85 -12.74
N GLN A 151 24.67 -5.33 -12.20
CA GLN A 151 25.12 -6.69 -12.49
C GLN A 151 24.10 -7.70 -11.98
N ASP A 152 23.95 -8.81 -12.71
CA ASP A 152 23.07 -9.90 -12.33
C ASP A 152 23.44 -10.40 -10.91
N PRO A 153 22.49 -10.36 -9.95
CA PRO A 153 22.73 -10.83 -8.59
C PRO A 153 22.99 -12.34 -8.50
N LYS A 154 22.80 -13.10 -9.60
CA LYS A 154 23.02 -14.55 -9.68
C LYS A 154 22.31 -15.27 -8.54
N ILE A 155 21.01 -15.04 -8.41
CA ILE A 155 20.18 -15.64 -7.36
C ILE A 155 19.88 -17.08 -7.76
N SER A 156 20.17 -18.05 -6.89
CA SER A 156 19.78 -19.44 -7.12
C SER A 156 18.33 -19.71 -6.66
N ILE A 157 17.75 -20.83 -7.10
CA ILE A 157 16.41 -21.25 -6.67
C ILE A 157 16.39 -21.49 -5.15
N GLU A 158 17.43 -22.13 -4.62
CA GLU A 158 17.58 -22.43 -3.19
C GLU A 158 17.71 -21.14 -2.37
N GLU A 159 18.43 -20.14 -2.87
CA GLU A 159 18.50 -18.83 -2.24
C GLU A 159 17.15 -18.12 -2.24
N MET A 160 16.36 -18.23 -3.32
CA MET A 160 15.01 -17.68 -3.37
C MET A 160 14.07 -18.39 -2.39
N GLN A 161 14.16 -19.71 -2.27
CA GLN A 161 13.41 -20.49 -1.28
C GLN A 161 13.78 -20.08 0.15
N CYS A 162 15.08 -19.99 0.44
CA CYS A 162 15.58 -19.55 1.75
C CYS A 162 15.14 -18.12 2.05
N PHE A 163 15.17 -17.23 1.06
CA PHE A 163 14.70 -15.85 1.19
C PHE A 163 13.21 -15.81 1.56
N LEU A 164 12.35 -16.55 0.85
CA LEU A 164 10.92 -16.64 1.16
C LEU A 164 10.65 -17.26 2.55
N ALA A 165 11.43 -18.27 2.95
CA ALA A 165 11.33 -18.83 4.30
C ALA A 165 11.63 -17.78 5.38
N ILE A 166 12.66 -16.94 5.18
CA ILE A 166 12.96 -15.81 6.08
C ILE A 166 11.80 -14.81 6.11
N LEU A 167 11.14 -14.54 4.98
CA LEU A 167 9.95 -13.67 4.97
C LEU A 167 8.81 -14.23 5.83
N ILE A 168 8.54 -15.52 5.73
CA ILE A 168 7.51 -16.19 6.54
C ILE A 168 7.84 -16.08 8.03
N ILE A 169 9.08 -16.36 8.42
CA ILE A 169 9.52 -16.24 9.82
C ILE A 169 9.43 -14.78 10.29
N SER A 170 9.80 -13.82 9.44
CA SER A 170 9.76 -12.39 9.77
C SER A 170 8.35 -11.82 9.92
N GLY A 171 7.35 -12.47 9.31
CA GLY A 171 5.93 -12.16 9.54
C GLY A 171 5.35 -12.84 10.77
N TYR A 172 5.98 -13.92 11.25
CA TYR A 172 5.60 -14.58 12.50
C TYR A 172 6.19 -13.88 13.73
N ASN A 173 7.47 -13.51 13.67
CA ASN A 173 8.17 -12.76 14.72
C ASN A 173 8.61 -11.42 14.15
N GLU A 174 7.75 -10.40 14.26
CA GLU A 174 8.01 -9.07 13.73
C GLU A 174 8.96 -8.28 14.65
N LEU A 175 10.03 -7.74 14.08
CA LEU A 175 10.95 -6.81 14.75
C LEU A 175 10.80 -5.40 14.16
N LEU A 176 11.20 -4.38 14.93
CA LEU A 176 11.12 -2.96 14.52
C LEU A 176 11.86 -2.64 13.22
N GLY A 177 12.79 -3.51 12.81
CA GLY A 177 13.59 -3.36 11.62
C GLY A 177 14.09 -4.71 11.12
N LYS A 178 14.09 -4.88 9.80
CA LYS A 178 14.44 -6.16 9.14
C LYS A 178 15.89 -6.59 9.39
N ARG A 179 16.78 -5.67 9.77
CA ARG A 179 18.20 -5.98 10.02
C ARG A 179 18.42 -6.62 11.39
N TYR A 180 17.51 -6.42 12.34
CA TYR A 180 17.66 -6.93 13.71
C TYR A 180 17.63 -8.46 13.80
N TYR A 181 17.07 -9.17 12.81
CA TYR A 181 17.18 -10.63 12.77
C TYR A 181 18.63 -11.14 12.72
N TRP A 182 19.57 -10.30 12.26
CA TRP A 182 21.00 -10.57 12.20
C TRP A 182 21.82 -9.82 13.25
N ASP A 183 21.20 -9.32 14.32
CA ASP A 183 21.92 -8.59 15.37
C ASP A 183 23.01 -9.45 16.04
N SER A 184 23.97 -8.80 16.70
CA SER A 184 24.95 -9.46 17.58
C SER A 184 24.33 -9.92 18.89
N GLU A 185 23.38 -9.14 19.40
CA GLU A 185 22.74 -9.40 20.69
C GLU A 185 21.69 -10.51 20.61
N SER A 186 21.65 -11.35 21.64
CA SER A 186 20.81 -12.55 21.66
C SER A 186 19.32 -12.28 21.86
N ASP A 187 18.96 -11.08 22.32
CA ASP A 187 17.58 -10.65 22.54
C ASP A 187 16.85 -10.31 21.23
N MET A 188 17.57 -9.81 20.22
CA MET A 188 17.01 -9.49 18.90
C MET A 188 17.34 -10.54 17.83
N ARG A 189 18.51 -11.21 17.94
CA ARG A 189 18.96 -12.19 16.93
C ARG A 189 17.98 -13.35 16.81
N ASN A 190 17.58 -13.64 15.57
CA ASN A 190 16.92 -14.90 15.24
C ASN A 190 17.96 -15.90 14.72
N ASN A 191 18.31 -16.90 15.54
CA ASN A 191 19.34 -17.88 15.19
C ASN A 191 19.03 -18.68 13.93
N ILE A 192 17.74 -18.91 13.60
CA ILE A 192 17.37 -19.62 12.38
C ILE A 192 17.71 -18.74 11.18
N ILE A 193 17.22 -17.49 11.16
CA ILE A 193 17.47 -16.54 10.07
C ILE A 193 18.97 -16.25 9.91
N TYR A 194 19.67 -15.99 11.02
CA TYR A 194 21.09 -15.67 11.03
C TYR A 194 21.95 -16.77 10.40
N ASN A 195 21.63 -18.04 10.68
CA ASN A 195 22.37 -19.19 10.17
C ASN A 195 21.96 -19.58 8.74
N SER A 196 20.73 -19.25 8.32
CA SER A 196 20.22 -19.63 6.99
C SER A 196 20.79 -18.79 5.85
N MET A 197 20.92 -17.47 6.03
CA MET A 197 21.42 -16.56 4.98
C MET A 197 22.15 -15.39 5.60
N ARG A 198 23.22 -14.88 4.97
CA ARG A 198 23.88 -13.65 5.42
C ARG A 198 22.99 -12.43 5.21
N ARG A 199 22.99 -11.49 6.17
CA ARG A 199 22.24 -10.23 6.12
C ARG A 199 22.38 -9.51 4.78
N ASP A 200 23.61 -9.30 4.31
CA ASP A 200 23.86 -8.51 3.11
C ASP A 200 23.38 -9.23 1.84
N ARG A 201 23.40 -10.58 1.83
CA ARG A 201 22.81 -11.38 0.74
C ARG A 201 21.29 -11.27 0.74
N PHE A 202 20.66 -11.32 1.90
CA PHE A 202 19.22 -11.09 2.04
C PHE A 202 18.81 -9.71 1.52
N VAL A 203 19.54 -8.66 1.91
CA VAL A 203 19.29 -7.27 1.44
C VAL A 203 19.51 -7.15 -0.08
N GLN A 204 20.50 -7.83 -0.64
CA GLN A 204 20.74 -7.86 -2.08
C GLN A 204 19.58 -8.50 -2.83
N ILE A 205 19.10 -9.68 -2.39
CA ILE A 205 17.95 -10.36 -3.00
C ILE A 205 16.69 -9.49 -2.86
N TRP A 206 16.45 -8.94 -1.67
CA TRP A 206 15.32 -8.04 -1.39
C TRP A 206 15.27 -6.86 -2.36
N ARG A 207 16.42 -6.23 -2.62
CA ARG A 207 16.53 -5.06 -3.51
C ARG A 207 16.02 -5.37 -4.93
N PHE A 208 16.37 -6.55 -5.45
CA PHE A 208 16.09 -6.95 -6.82
C PHE A 208 14.83 -7.81 -6.99
N LEU A 209 14.16 -8.20 -5.90
CA LEU A 209 12.94 -8.99 -5.95
C LEU A 209 11.91 -8.34 -6.87
N HIS A 210 11.49 -9.08 -7.90
CA HIS A 210 10.48 -8.66 -8.84
C HIS A 210 9.56 -9.82 -9.24
N CYS A 211 8.26 -9.56 -9.35
CA CYS A 211 7.24 -10.60 -9.51
C CYS A 211 6.26 -10.34 -10.68
N ALA A 212 6.56 -9.43 -11.62
CA ALA A 212 5.67 -9.20 -12.77
C ALA A 212 6.33 -9.56 -14.10
N TYR A 213 5.48 -9.99 -15.02
CA TYR A 213 5.80 -10.07 -16.44
C TYR A 213 5.82 -8.66 -17.05
N GLU A 214 6.84 -8.34 -17.85
CA GLU A 214 6.96 -7.07 -18.58
C GLU A 214 5.71 -6.70 -19.40
N ILE A 215 4.91 -7.69 -19.82
CA ILE A 215 3.70 -7.50 -20.65
C ILE A 215 2.52 -6.92 -19.84
N LEU A 216 2.47 -7.15 -18.52
CA LEU A 216 1.41 -6.59 -17.65
C LEU A 216 1.68 -5.12 -17.29
N LEU A 217 2.96 -4.71 -17.27
CA LEU A 217 3.37 -3.32 -17.03
C LEU A 217 2.82 -2.35 -18.09
N THR A 218 2.67 -2.81 -19.34
CA THR A 218 2.12 -2.02 -20.44
C THR A 218 0.59 -1.98 -20.48
N LYS A 219 -0.11 -2.94 -19.83
CA LYS A 219 -1.57 -3.10 -19.96
C LYS A 219 -2.38 -2.69 -18.73
N TYR A 220 -1.84 -2.83 -17.51
CA TYR A 220 -2.59 -2.57 -16.26
C TYR A 220 -1.98 -1.49 -15.36
N GLY A 221 -0.91 -0.81 -15.80
CA GLY A 221 -0.25 0.22 -15.00
C GLY A 221 0.52 -0.34 -13.81
N LYS A 222 1.56 0.40 -13.39
CA LYS A 222 2.54 0.01 -12.35
C LYS A 222 1.98 -0.17 -10.93
N CYS A 223 0.69 0.05 -10.71
CA CYS A 223 0.11 0.17 -9.38
C CYS A 223 0.35 -1.07 -8.52
N ASP A 224 0.34 -2.27 -9.10
CA ASP A 224 0.40 -3.52 -8.34
C ASP A 224 1.80 -3.96 -7.91
N LEU A 225 2.84 -3.37 -8.51
CA LEU A 225 4.24 -3.74 -8.30
C LEU A 225 4.90 -2.95 -7.16
N LEU A 226 4.43 -1.73 -6.92
CA LEU A 226 4.96 -0.86 -5.85
C LEU A 226 4.51 -1.33 -4.45
N TRP A 227 3.38 -2.04 -4.34
CA TRP A 227 2.86 -2.52 -3.05
C TRP A 227 3.69 -3.61 -2.37
N ILE A 228 4.60 -4.28 -3.09
CA ILE A 228 5.53 -5.24 -2.47
C ILE A 228 6.62 -4.51 -1.67
N LYS A 229 6.96 -3.27 -2.04
CA LYS A 229 8.06 -2.51 -1.43
C LYS A 229 7.63 -1.50 -0.35
N SER A 230 6.36 -1.05 -0.31
CA SER A 230 5.97 0.14 0.48
C SER A 230 5.30 -0.08 1.85
N LYS A 231 5.15 -1.31 2.36
CA LYS A 231 4.61 -1.50 3.73
C LYS A 231 5.31 -2.61 4.48
N GLN A 232 5.32 -2.48 5.81
CA GLN A 232 5.82 -3.45 6.78
C GLN A 232 5.42 -4.90 6.41
N ASN A 233 6.21 -5.87 6.89
CA ASN A 233 6.23 -7.30 6.52
C ASN A 233 4.86 -7.96 6.26
N SER A 234 3.79 -7.43 6.83
CA SER A 234 2.39 -7.83 6.68
C SER A 234 1.86 -7.86 5.22
N CYS A 235 2.44 -7.09 4.28
CA CYS A 235 1.93 -7.02 2.89
C CYS A 235 2.50 -8.06 1.90
N ILE A 236 3.53 -8.82 2.29
CA ILE A 236 4.21 -9.76 1.39
C ILE A 236 3.31 -10.98 1.12
N ILE A 237 2.68 -11.54 2.15
CA ILE A 237 1.79 -12.71 2.02
C ILE A 237 0.56 -12.39 1.16
N PHE A 238 0.03 -11.16 1.25
CA PHE A 238 -1.13 -10.73 0.45
C PHE A 238 -0.80 -10.64 -1.05
N ASN A 239 0.39 -10.14 -1.39
CA ASN A 239 0.84 -10.03 -2.78
C ASN A 239 1.20 -11.38 -3.40
N LEU A 240 1.72 -12.34 -2.62
CA LEU A 240 1.98 -13.69 -3.10
C LEU A 240 0.70 -14.45 -3.49
N LYS A 241 -0.42 -14.23 -2.79
CA LYS A 241 -1.74 -14.76 -3.19
C LYS A 241 -2.20 -14.22 -4.54
N ARG A 242 -1.93 -12.95 -4.84
CA ARG A 242 -2.22 -12.34 -6.15
C ARG A 242 -1.36 -12.95 -7.26
N ILE A 243 -0.08 -13.16 -7.00
CA ILE A 243 0.86 -13.75 -7.96
C ILE A 243 0.39 -15.16 -8.35
N TYR A 244 0.06 -16.01 -7.37
CA TYR A 244 -0.48 -17.36 -7.62
C TYR A 244 -1.75 -17.33 -8.48
N ALA A 245 -2.66 -16.38 -8.21
CA ALA A 245 -3.89 -16.23 -9.00
C ALA A 245 -3.62 -15.75 -10.44
N THR A 246 -2.51 -15.07 -10.72
CA THR A 246 -2.16 -14.63 -12.08
C THR A 246 -1.34 -15.63 -12.88
N THR A 247 -0.55 -16.49 -12.23
CA THR A 247 0.31 -17.48 -12.91
C THR A 247 -0.40 -18.78 -13.24
N LYS A 248 -1.43 -19.18 -12.48
CA LYS A 248 -2.18 -20.43 -12.71
C LYS A 248 -3.59 -20.25 -13.30
N VAL A 249 -3.94 -19.06 -13.75
CA VAL A 249 -5.16 -18.83 -14.56
C VAL A 249 -4.78 -18.83 -16.04
N TRP A 250 -4.63 -20.04 -16.59
CA TRP A 250 -4.82 -20.42 -17.99
C TRP A 250 -5.30 -21.87 -18.03
#